data_AF-B4VY16-F1
#
_entry.id   AF-B4VY16-F1
#
_cell.length_a   1.000
_cell.length_b   1.000
_cell.length_c   1.000
_cell.angle_alpha   90.00
_cell.angle_beta   90.00
_cell.angle_gamma   90.00
#
_symmetry.space_group_name_H-M   'P 1'
#
loop_
_entity.id
_entity.type
_entity.pdbx_description
1 polymer ?
#
loop_
_entity_poly.entity_id
_entity_poly.type
_entity_poly.pdbx_seq_one_letter_code
_entity_poly.pdbx_strand_id
1 'polypeptide(L)'
;MDQDEEYSYQTTFPLKQTAGIISFQLPPEAPPLEPNKTYTWKVAIICDRQSRTEDVFAQEQIQLIELQPEQIQQLETATPLEQVALYGELGIWYDMMKILAELRRSQPNYPELTLTWNKLLQSTTVGLNDIAPKPLIACCTVED
;
A
#
# COMPACT_ATOMS: atom_id res chain seq x y z
N MET A 1 11.66 9.52 -2.14
CA MET A 1 13.05 9.99 -2.01
C MET A 1 13.94 8.79 -2.21
N ASP A 2 14.91 8.89 -3.09
CA ASP A 2 15.83 7.79 -3.33
C ASP A 2 17.03 7.84 -2.34
N GLN A 3 18.02 6.96 -2.48
CA GLN A 3 19.16 6.88 -1.55
C GLN A 3 20.03 8.14 -1.55
N ASP A 4 19.93 8.97 -2.59
CA ASP A 4 20.71 10.19 -2.78
C ASP A 4 19.94 11.44 -2.31
N GLU A 5 18.85 11.23 -1.56
CA GLU A 5 17.93 12.25 -1.05
C GLU A 5 17.17 13.02 -2.15
N GLU A 6 17.13 12.49 -3.38
CA GLU A 6 16.40 13.11 -4.49
C GLU A 6 14.94 12.61 -4.54
N TYR A 7 14.01 13.55 -4.79
CA TYR A 7 12.61 13.20 -4.96
C TYR A 7 12.38 12.57 -6.34
N SER A 8 12.46 11.24 -6.41
CA SER A 8 12.07 10.48 -7.61
C SER A 8 10.63 10.76 -8.05
N TYR A 9 9.70 10.99 -7.11
CA TYR A 9 8.34 11.43 -7.37
C TYR A 9 7.73 12.12 -6.14
N GLN A 10 6.95 13.18 -6.36
CA GLN A 10 6.17 13.87 -5.32
C GLN A 10 4.87 14.43 -5.91
N THR A 11 3.78 14.32 -5.16
CA THR A 11 2.49 14.94 -5.52
C THR A 11 1.64 15.26 -4.30
N THR A 12 0.55 16.00 -4.51
CA THR A 12 -0.51 16.25 -3.52
C THR A 12 -1.87 15.93 -4.14
N PHE A 13 -2.81 15.46 -3.33
CA PHE A 13 -4.19 15.22 -3.73
C PHE A 13 -5.16 15.60 -2.60
N PRO A 14 -6.41 15.98 -2.94
CA PRO A 14 -7.39 16.36 -1.94
C PRO A 14 -7.92 15.13 -1.22
N LEU A 15 -8.02 15.22 0.11
CA LEU A 15 -8.67 14.20 0.92
C LEU A 15 -10.19 14.39 0.91
N LYS A 16 -10.94 13.29 0.89
CA LYS A 16 -12.39 13.31 1.12
C LYS A 16 -12.66 13.49 2.62
N GLN A 17 -13.80 14.11 2.96
CA GLN A 17 -14.25 14.25 4.36
C GLN A 17 -14.74 12.92 4.97
N THR A 18 -14.74 11.82 4.22
CA THR A 18 -15.08 10.49 4.70
C THR A 18 -13.84 9.80 5.25
N ALA A 19 -13.85 9.44 6.54
CA ALA A 19 -12.80 8.63 7.13
C ALA A 19 -12.81 7.20 6.57
N GLY A 20 -11.63 6.66 6.26
CA GLY A 20 -11.49 5.31 5.71
C GLY A 20 -10.06 5.02 5.27
N ILE A 21 -9.92 3.89 4.58
CA ILE A 21 -8.65 3.41 4.02
C ILE A 21 -8.65 3.77 2.53
N ILE A 22 -7.61 4.46 2.09
CA ILE A 22 -7.43 4.88 0.71
C ILE A 22 -6.30 4.08 0.06
N SER A 23 -6.38 3.95 -1.26
CA SER A 23 -5.32 3.40 -2.10
C SER A 23 -4.81 4.53 -2.98
N PHE A 24 -3.49 4.69 -3.06
CA PHE A 24 -2.86 5.62 -3.97
C PHE A 24 -2.03 4.82 -4.98
N GLN A 25 -2.36 4.96 -6.26
CA GLN A 25 -1.60 4.35 -7.34
C GLN A 25 -0.63 5.40 -7.88
N LEU A 26 0.66 5.09 -7.89
CA LEU A 26 1.65 5.93 -8.55
C LEU A 26 1.30 6.06 -10.04
N PRO A 27 1.36 7.27 -10.61
CA PRO A 27 1.01 7.48 -12.00
C PRO A 27 2.11 6.90 -12.93
N PRO A 28 1.80 6.64 -14.21
CA PRO A 28 2.75 6.05 -15.15
C PRO A 28 4.03 6.86 -15.37
N GLU A 29 3.99 8.17 -15.10
CA GLU A 29 5.12 9.07 -15.24
C GLU A 29 6.10 8.99 -14.05
N ALA A 30 5.70 8.34 -12.94
CA ALA A 30 6.59 8.10 -11.81
C ALA A 30 7.69 7.10 -12.23
N PRO A 31 8.98 7.40 -11.96
CA PRO A 31 10.06 6.49 -12.29
C PRO A 31 9.89 5.12 -11.62
N PRO A 32 10.20 4.01 -12.32
CA PRO A 32 10.13 2.68 -11.72
C PRO A 32 11.18 2.53 -10.62
N LEU A 33 10.90 1.67 -9.63
CA LEU A 33 11.89 1.31 -8.62
C LEU A 33 12.94 0.38 -9.22
N GLU A 34 14.20 0.71 -8.99
CA GLU A 34 15.36 -0.09 -9.42
C GLU A 34 15.69 -1.19 -8.41
N PRO A 35 16.13 -2.39 -8.86
CA PRO A 35 16.68 -3.41 -7.99
C PRO A 35 17.89 -2.90 -7.20
N ASN A 36 18.12 -3.45 -6.01
CA ASN A 36 19.26 -3.13 -5.14
C ASN A 36 19.35 -1.65 -4.68
N LYS A 37 18.27 -0.86 -4.86
CA LYS A 37 18.16 0.52 -4.38
C LYS A 37 17.07 0.64 -3.31
N THR A 38 17.38 1.38 -2.25
CA THR A 38 16.48 1.70 -1.13
C THR A 38 15.77 3.00 -1.42
N TYR A 39 14.47 3.01 -1.30
CA TYR A 39 13.66 4.21 -1.44
C TYR A 39 13.00 4.51 -0.10
N THR A 40 12.79 5.79 0.17
CA THR A 40 11.96 6.25 1.27
C THR A 40 10.68 6.83 0.69
N TRP A 41 9.54 6.27 1.08
CA TRP A 41 8.24 6.87 0.80
C TRP A 41 7.73 7.60 2.04
N LYS A 42 7.03 8.71 1.83
CA LYS A 42 6.45 9.54 2.89
C LYS A 42 5.05 9.97 2.48
N VAL A 43 4.10 9.85 3.40
CA VAL A 43 2.77 10.45 3.29
C VAL A 43 2.59 11.44 4.42
N ALA A 44 2.06 12.63 4.13
CA ALA A 44 1.83 13.67 5.13
C ALA A 44 0.46 14.30 4.93
N ILE A 45 -0.24 14.56 6.03
CA ILE A 45 -1.46 15.38 6.01
C ILE A 45 -1.05 16.84 6.07
N ILE A 46 -1.48 17.62 5.06
CA ILE A 46 -1.21 19.06 4.97
C ILE A 46 -2.24 19.82 5.81
N CYS A 47 -1.85 20.21 7.02
CA CYS A 47 -2.69 20.99 7.92
C CYS A 47 -2.66 22.49 7.59
N ASP A 48 -1.46 23.03 7.36
CA ASP A 48 -1.23 24.41 6.95
C ASP A 48 -0.32 24.42 5.71
N ARG A 49 -0.79 25.02 4.61
CA ARG A 49 -0.03 25.11 3.36
C ARG A 49 1.12 26.13 3.43
N GLN A 50 1.05 27.08 4.36
CA GLN A 50 2.09 28.10 4.57
C GLN A 50 3.19 27.62 5.51
N SER A 51 2.85 26.74 6.47
CA SER A 51 3.81 26.12 7.39
C SER A 51 3.57 24.60 7.51
N ARG A 52 4.53 23.81 7.03
CA ARG A 52 4.51 22.34 7.09
C ARG A 52 5.07 21.76 8.41
N THR A 53 5.34 22.59 9.42
CA THR A 53 5.99 22.11 10.68
C THR A 53 5.10 21.18 11.50
N GLU A 54 3.78 21.35 11.43
CA GLU A 54 2.80 20.61 12.21
C GLU A 54 2.16 19.44 11.45
N ASP A 55 2.81 18.99 10.37
CA ASP A 55 2.29 17.88 9.59
C ASP A 55 2.38 16.57 10.36
N VAL A 56 1.27 15.85 10.37
CA VAL A 56 1.28 14.44 10.74
C VAL A 56 1.69 13.64 9.51
N PHE A 57 2.75 12.85 9.64
CA PHE A 57 3.27 12.04 8.54
C PHE A 57 3.62 10.61 8.97
N ALA A 58 3.64 9.72 8.00
CA ALA A 58 4.26 8.40 8.10
C ALA A 58 5.33 8.29 7.02
N GLN A 59 6.43 7.61 7.33
CA GLN A 59 7.58 7.46 6.45
C GLN A 59 8.20 6.09 6.68
N GLU A 60 8.52 5.39 5.60
CA GLU A 60 9.16 4.08 5.66
C GLU A 60 10.15 3.88 4.49
N GLN A 61 11.09 2.97 4.70
CA GLN A 61 12.01 2.51 3.66
C GLN A 61 11.46 1.28 2.94
N ILE A 62 11.66 1.21 1.63
CA ILE A 62 11.25 0.11 0.76
C ILE A 62 12.37 -0.23 -0.22
N GLN A 63 12.35 -1.47 -0.71
CA GLN A 63 13.24 -1.97 -1.75
C GLN A 63 12.44 -2.87 -2.69
N LEU A 64 12.88 -2.95 -3.94
CA LEU A 64 12.37 -3.98 -4.86
C LEU A 64 13.00 -5.33 -4.48
N ILE A 65 12.16 -6.33 -4.25
CA ILE A 65 12.60 -7.68 -3.91
C ILE A 65 12.72 -8.50 -5.20
N GLU A 66 13.91 -9.02 -5.47
CA GLU A 66 14.14 -9.95 -6.58
C GLU A 66 13.62 -11.35 -6.21
N LEU A 67 12.65 -11.82 -6.98
CA LEU A 67 12.06 -13.15 -6.81
C LEU A 67 12.86 -14.21 -7.58
N GLN A 68 12.94 -15.41 -6.99
CA GLN A 68 13.50 -16.58 -7.67
C GLN A 68 12.57 -17.05 -8.80
N PRO A 69 13.09 -17.67 -9.87
CA PRO A 69 12.28 -18.13 -11.00
C PRO A 69 11.10 -19.01 -10.61
N GLU A 70 11.27 -19.88 -9.61
CA GLU A 70 10.21 -20.75 -9.10
C GLU A 70 9.09 -19.96 -8.40
N GLN A 71 9.45 -18.90 -7.67
CA GLN A 71 8.47 -18.01 -7.01
C GLN A 71 7.66 -17.23 -8.05
N ILE A 72 8.32 -16.75 -9.11
CA ILE A 72 7.66 -16.08 -10.24
C ILE A 72 6.65 -17.04 -10.88
N GLN A 73 7.07 -18.28 -11.20
CA GLN A 73 6.19 -19.26 -11.82
C GLN A 73 4.98 -19.63 -10.93
N GLN A 74 5.19 -19.74 -9.62
CA GLN A 74 4.10 -19.96 -8.67
C GLN A 74 3.11 -18.79 -8.67
N LEU A 75 3.61 -17.56 -8.64
CA LEU A 75 2.77 -16.36 -8.66
C LEU A 75 1.99 -16.20 -9.97
N GLU A 76 2.59 -16.52 -11.12
CA GLU A 76 1.93 -16.44 -12.44
C GLU A 76 0.76 -17.41 -12.61
N THR A 77 0.84 -18.57 -11.95
CA THR A 77 -0.20 -19.61 -12.03
C THR A 77 -1.22 -19.55 -10.90
N ALA A 78 -0.90 -18.84 -9.82
CA ALA A 78 -1.75 -18.67 -8.66
C ALA A 78 -2.97 -17.77 -8.95
N THR A 79 -4.10 -18.13 -8.35
CA THR A 79 -5.24 -17.23 -8.22
C THR A 79 -4.84 -16.00 -7.37
N PRO A 80 -5.54 -14.86 -7.50
CA PRO A 80 -5.24 -13.68 -6.69
C PRO A 80 -5.23 -13.94 -5.17
N LEU A 81 -6.10 -14.82 -4.67
CA LEU A 81 -6.12 -15.15 -3.24
C LEU A 81 -4.91 -16.02 -2.83
N GLU A 82 -4.46 -16.91 -3.71
CA GLU A 82 -3.23 -17.67 -3.51
C GLU A 82 -1.99 -16.76 -3.57
N GLN A 83 -1.98 -15.74 -4.45
CA GLN A 83 -0.92 -14.73 -4.48
C GLN A 83 -0.82 -13.97 -3.15
N VAL A 84 -1.94 -13.64 -2.49
CA VAL A 84 -1.93 -13.04 -1.14
C VAL A 84 -1.18 -13.94 -0.16
N ALA A 85 -1.45 -15.25 -0.17
CA ALA A 85 -0.75 -16.19 0.72
C ALA A 85 0.75 -16.28 0.39
N LEU A 86 1.09 -16.41 -0.90
CA LEU A 86 2.48 -16.50 -1.36
C LEU A 86 3.30 -15.25 -0.99
N TYR A 87 2.77 -14.05 -1.27
CA TYR A 87 3.45 -12.82 -0.87
C TYR A 87 3.58 -12.69 0.65
N GLY A 88 2.58 -13.16 1.41
CA GLY A 88 2.64 -13.22 2.87
C GLY A 88 3.76 -14.13 3.38
N GLU A 89 3.92 -15.32 2.79
CA GLU A 89 5.00 -16.26 3.12
C GLU A 89 6.38 -15.71 2.77
N LEU A 90 6.48 -14.93 1.69
CA LEU A 90 7.70 -14.25 1.26
C LEU A 90 7.99 -12.96 2.05
N GLY A 91 7.08 -12.52 2.92
CA GLY A 91 7.21 -11.26 3.67
C GLY A 91 7.03 -10.00 2.81
N ILE A 92 6.46 -10.11 1.62
CA ILE A 92 6.28 -9.01 0.66
C ILE A 92 4.95 -8.31 0.96
N TRP A 93 4.99 -7.46 1.99
CA TRP A 93 3.80 -6.86 2.61
C TRP A 93 2.96 -5.99 1.66
N TYR A 94 3.59 -5.12 0.87
CA TYR A 94 2.88 -4.14 0.05
C TYR A 94 2.06 -4.80 -1.07
N ASP A 95 2.63 -5.77 -1.77
CA ASP A 95 1.97 -6.53 -2.83
C ASP A 95 0.83 -7.40 -2.26
N MET A 96 1.07 -8.09 -1.15
CA MET A 96 0.04 -8.84 -0.43
C MET A 96 -1.16 -7.94 -0.07
N MET A 97 -0.90 -6.79 0.56
CA MET A 97 -1.95 -5.87 1.01
C MET A 97 -2.70 -5.24 -0.16
N LYS A 98 -2.01 -4.92 -1.27
CA LYS A 98 -2.62 -4.40 -2.49
C LYS A 98 -3.65 -5.38 -3.03
N ILE A 99 -3.25 -6.63 -3.25
CA ILE A 99 -4.13 -7.66 -3.83
C ILE A 99 -5.31 -7.94 -2.91
N LEU A 100 -5.07 -8.08 -1.60
CA LEU A 100 -6.14 -8.34 -0.64
C LEU A 100 -7.14 -7.18 -0.59
N ALA A 101 -6.68 -5.93 -0.64
CA ALA A 101 -7.55 -4.76 -0.68
C ALA A 101 -8.38 -4.71 -1.97
N GLU A 102 -7.78 -5.04 -3.13
CA GLU A 102 -8.47 -5.12 -4.42
C GLU A 102 -9.53 -6.22 -4.45
N LEU A 103 -9.22 -7.41 -3.91
CA LEU A 103 -10.19 -8.49 -3.77
C LEU A 103 -11.37 -8.09 -2.89
N ARG A 104 -11.10 -7.53 -1.69
CA ARG A 104 -12.15 -7.08 -0.78
C ARG A 104 -13.04 -5.99 -1.40
N ARG A 105 -12.44 -5.08 -2.19
CA ARG A 105 -13.15 -4.00 -2.87
C ARG A 105 -14.00 -4.49 -4.05
N SER A 106 -13.49 -5.43 -4.83
CA SER A 106 -14.19 -5.99 -5.99
C SER A 106 -15.27 -7.02 -5.61
N GLN A 107 -15.13 -7.66 -4.45
CA GLN A 107 -16.05 -8.69 -3.95
C GLN A 107 -16.59 -8.35 -2.55
N PRO A 108 -17.33 -7.24 -2.40
CA PRO A 108 -17.79 -6.76 -1.08
C PRO A 108 -18.74 -7.73 -0.37
N ASN A 109 -19.39 -8.63 -1.13
CA ASN A 109 -20.33 -9.62 -0.62
C ASN A 109 -19.69 -10.96 -0.27
N TYR A 110 -18.36 -11.09 -0.30
CA TYR A 110 -17.65 -12.31 0.03
C TYR A 110 -17.10 -12.24 1.47
N PRO A 111 -17.78 -12.84 2.48
CA PRO A 111 -17.46 -12.60 3.88
C PRO A 111 -16.06 -13.05 4.29
N GLU A 112 -15.52 -14.08 3.64
CA GLU A 112 -14.18 -14.60 3.93
C GLU A 112 -13.11 -13.54 3.68
N LEU A 113 -13.23 -12.69 2.65
CA LEU A 113 -12.26 -11.60 2.41
C LEU A 113 -12.27 -10.55 3.52
N THR A 114 -13.44 -10.26 4.08
CA THR A 114 -13.55 -9.36 5.24
C THR A 114 -12.96 -10.01 6.49
N LEU A 115 -13.17 -11.31 6.69
CA LEU A 115 -12.57 -12.06 7.79
C LEU A 115 -11.04 -12.11 7.69
N THR A 116 -10.50 -12.42 6.50
CA THR A 116 -9.06 -12.46 6.23
C THR A 116 -8.42 -11.09 6.45
N TRP A 117 -9.04 -10.02 5.91
CA TRP A 117 -8.62 -8.65 6.15
C TRP A 117 -8.54 -8.30 7.64
N ASN A 118 -9.62 -8.57 8.38
CA ASN A 118 -9.67 -8.26 9.80
C ASN A 118 -8.64 -9.06 10.58
N LYS A 119 -8.54 -10.38 10.36
CA LYS A 119 -7.55 -11.24 11.02
C LYS A 119 -6.13 -10.77 10.77
N LEU A 120 -5.79 -10.39 9.54
CA LEU A 120 -4.47 -9.92 9.18
C LEU A 120 -4.12 -8.63 9.94
N LEU A 121 -4.98 -7.61 9.84
CA LEU A 121 -4.74 -6.32 10.47
C LEU A 121 -4.80 -6.37 12.00
N GLN A 122 -5.63 -7.25 12.57
CA GLN A 122 -5.74 -7.45 14.02
C GLN A 122 -4.71 -8.46 14.56
N SER A 123 -3.90 -9.07 13.69
CA SER A 123 -2.84 -9.98 14.15
C SER A 123 -1.88 -9.25 15.08
N THR A 124 -1.31 -9.97 16.04
CA THR A 124 -0.37 -9.40 17.02
C THR A 124 0.87 -8.79 16.38
N THR A 125 1.26 -9.28 15.20
CA THR A 125 2.40 -8.77 14.43
C THR A 125 2.09 -7.44 13.76
N VAL A 126 0.85 -7.24 13.28
CA VAL A 126 0.44 -6.03 12.53
C VAL A 126 -0.16 -4.97 13.45
N GLY A 127 -1.05 -5.36 14.37
CA GLY A 127 -1.56 -4.50 15.44
C GLY A 127 -2.50 -3.35 15.02
N LEU A 128 -3.00 -3.36 13.78
CA LEU A 128 -3.87 -2.32 13.20
C LEU A 128 -5.36 -2.52 13.52
N ASN A 129 -5.67 -2.78 14.80
CA ASN A 129 -7.01 -3.13 15.29
C ASN A 129 -8.07 -2.07 14.98
N ASP A 130 -7.72 -0.79 15.18
CA ASP A 130 -8.64 0.34 14.95
C ASP A 130 -8.87 0.65 13.46
N ILE A 131 -7.96 0.18 12.61
CA ILE A 131 -8.01 0.36 11.15
C ILE A 131 -8.77 -0.78 10.49
N ALA A 132 -8.66 -2.00 11.00
CA ALA A 132 -9.33 -3.19 10.47
C ALA A 132 -10.81 -2.99 10.09
N PRO A 133 -11.68 -2.43 10.96
CA PRO A 133 -13.09 -2.25 10.64
C PRO A 133 -13.39 -1.08 9.70
N LYS A 134 -12.40 -0.25 9.34
CA LYS A 134 -12.62 0.94 8.50
C LYS A 134 -12.92 0.53 7.05
N PRO A 135 -13.76 1.30 6.34
CA PRO A 135 -14.09 1.01 4.95
C PRO A 135 -12.92 1.32 4.02
N LEU A 136 -12.76 0.51 2.97
CA LEU A 136 -11.98 0.88 1.79
C LEU A 136 -12.80 1.89 0.99
N ILE A 137 -12.32 3.13 0.86
CA ILE A 137 -13.05 4.20 0.18
C ILE A 137 -12.38 4.54 -1.14
N ALA A 138 -13.18 4.81 -2.17
CA ALA A 138 -12.67 5.36 -3.42
C ALA A 138 -12.21 6.80 -3.16
N CYS A 139 -10.92 7.06 -3.31
CA CYS A 139 -10.34 8.37 -3.13
C CYS A 139 -9.21 8.60 -4.13
N CYS A 140 -8.90 9.89 -4.28
CA CYS A 140 -7.57 10.39 -4.49
C CYS A 140 -7.09 10.19 -5.94
N THR A 141 -7.61 11.02 -6.83
CA THR A 141 -6.95 11.35 -8.08
C THR A 141 -5.97 12.50 -7.82
N VAL A 142 -4.79 12.44 -8.42
CA VAL A 142 -3.83 13.55 -8.39
C VAL A 142 -4.51 14.79 -9.01
N GLU A 143 -4.36 15.96 -8.37
CA GLU A 143 -4.76 17.24 -8.99
C GLU A 143 -3.76 17.57 -10.10
N ASP A 144 -4.27 17.94 -11.28
CA ASP A 144 -3.47 18.44 -12.42
C ASP A 144 -2.77 19.77 -12.10
#